data_AF-A0A4S4D968-F1
#
_entry.id   AF-A0A4S4D968-F1
#
_cell.length_a   1.000
_cell.length_b   1.000
_cell.length_c   1.000
_cell.angle_alpha   90.00
_cell.angle_beta   90.00
_cell.angle_gamma   90.00
#
_symmetry.space_group_name_H-M   'P 1'
#
loop_
_entity.id
_entity.type
_entity.pdbx_description
1 polymer ?
#
loop_
_entity_poly.entity_id
_entity_poly.type
_entity_poly.pdbx_seq_one_letter_code
_entity_poly.pdbx_strand_id
1 'polypeptide(L)'
;MVGKNIWPNVHTFNILVYALCKEGKAKEAQIVVQLIIQRGVVPDVVTYSAVMDGYCLCGQVDGARKMFDVMVSRGCAPDVVTYNVLINGYCKIKNVDEAMNLCKEMSQKRLLPDIITYTTLIGGSCQTRRPRDALLLLDEMLTHGQIPDLFTYSTLLDGLCNNQ
;
A
#
# COMPACT_ATOMS: atom_id res chain seq x y z
N MET A 1 -13.72 9.56 26.77
CA MET A 1 -13.29 8.16 26.55
C MET A 1 -12.31 7.70 27.62
N VAL A 2 -11.13 8.33 27.79
CA VAL A 2 -10.12 7.90 28.79
C VAL A 2 -10.58 8.11 30.25
N GLY A 3 -11.40 9.13 30.52
CA GLY A 3 -11.94 9.40 31.87
C GLY A 3 -13.17 8.59 32.30
N LYS A 4 -13.62 7.60 31.53
CA LYS A 4 -14.85 6.81 31.83
C LYS A 4 -14.63 5.29 31.93
N ASN A 5 -13.39 4.80 32.08
CA ASN A 5 -13.08 3.35 32.12
C ASN A 5 -13.55 2.54 30.88
N ILE A 6 -13.90 3.20 29.77
CA ILE A 6 -14.20 2.53 28.51
C ILE A 6 -12.86 2.27 27.82
N TRP A 7 -12.39 1.03 27.87
CA TRP A 7 -11.16 0.61 27.21
C TRP A 7 -11.38 0.60 25.69
N PRO A 8 -10.69 1.47 24.94
CA PRO A 8 -10.75 1.42 23.48
C PRO A 8 -10.14 0.08 23.03
N ASN A 9 -10.86 -0.65 22.21
CA ASN A 9 -10.37 -1.88 21.58
C ASN A 9 -9.63 -1.55 20.27
N VAL A 10 -9.01 -2.56 19.63
CA VAL A 10 -8.30 -2.42 18.34
C VAL A 10 -9.15 -1.65 17.33
N HIS A 11 -10.45 -1.94 17.24
CA HIS A 11 -11.33 -1.27 16.29
C HIS A 11 -11.45 0.25 16.53
N THR A 12 -11.54 0.69 17.79
CA THR A 12 -11.60 2.12 18.12
C THR A 12 -10.32 2.84 17.72
N PHE A 13 -9.18 2.17 17.89
CA PHE A 13 -7.89 2.71 17.48
C PHE A 13 -7.72 2.70 15.97
N ASN A 14 -8.21 1.69 15.26
CA ASN A 14 -8.20 1.64 13.80
C ASN A 14 -9.00 2.80 13.22
N ILE A 15 -10.17 3.12 13.80
CA ILE A 15 -10.95 4.28 13.38
C ILE A 15 -10.17 5.58 13.60
N LEU A 16 -9.54 5.74 14.77
CA LEU A 16 -8.76 6.94 15.09
C LEU A 16 -7.55 7.10 14.17
N VAL A 17 -6.80 6.02 13.96
CA VAL A 17 -5.66 5.95 13.04
C VAL A 17 -6.12 6.30 11.63
N TYR A 18 -7.17 5.65 11.14
CA TYR A 18 -7.72 5.90 9.80
C TYR A 18 -8.17 7.36 9.62
N ALA A 19 -8.86 7.93 10.62
CA ALA A 19 -9.29 9.32 10.60
C ALA A 19 -8.10 10.29 10.57
N LEU A 20 -7.08 10.06 11.40
CA LEU A 20 -5.85 10.87 11.39
C LEU A 20 -5.11 10.77 10.06
N CYS A 21 -5.01 9.57 9.49
CA CYS A 21 -4.43 9.35 8.17
C CYS A 21 -5.20 10.09 7.07
N LYS A 22 -6.54 10.08 7.09
CA LYS A 22 -7.37 10.86 6.17
C LYS A 22 -7.18 12.37 6.29
N GLU A 23 -6.88 12.87 7.47
CA GLU A 23 -6.57 14.29 7.72
C GLU A 23 -5.12 14.67 7.38
N GLY A 24 -4.31 13.74 6.86
CA GLY A 24 -2.90 13.98 6.57
C GLY A 24 -1.99 13.99 7.81
N LYS A 25 -2.52 13.57 8.97
CA LYS A 25 -1.84 13.54 10.26
C LYS A 25 -1.16 12.19 10.52
N ALA A 26 -0.32 11.77 9.58
CA ALA A 26 0.31 10.45 9.61
C ALA A 26 1.25 10.26 10.82
N LYS A 27 1.90 11.33 11.29
CA LYS A 27 2.77 11.29 12.49
C LYS A 27 1.95 11.05 13.77
N GLU A 28 0.80 11.70 13.88
CA GLU A 28 -0.14 11.53 14.98
C GLU A 28 -0.72 10.11 14.97
N ALA A 29 -1.08 9.60 13.78
CA ALA A 29 -1.51 8.20 13.63
C ALA A 29 -0.43 7.22 14.11
N GLN A 30 0.85 7.49 13.82
CA GLN A 30 1.96 6.69 14.32
C GLN A 30 2.08 6.75 15.86
N ILE A 31 1.92 7.93 16.46
CA ILE A 31 1.92 8.08 17.92
C ILE A 31 0.78 7.26 18.55
N VAL A 32 -0.40 7.28 17.94
CA VAL A 32 -1.54 6.45 18.37
C VAL A 32 -1.17 4.97 18.29
N VAL A 33 -0.53 4.51 17.21
CA VAL A 33 -0.09 3.11 17.09
C VAL A 33 0.97 2.75 18.16
N GLN A 34 1.90 3.63 18.47
CA GLN A 34 2.86 3.39 19.56
C GLN A 34 2.15 3.32 20.92
N LEU A 35 1.14 4.15 21.15
CA LEU A 35 0.37 4.16 22.39
C LEU A 35 -0.45 2.87 22.57
N ILE A 36 -1.08 2.34 21.52
CA ILE A 36 -1.82 1.06 21.62
C ILE A 36 -0.89 -0.09 21.97
N ILE A 37 0.30 -0.10 21.36
CA ILE A 37 1.34 -1.07 21.61
C ILE A 37 1.81 -1.00 23.07
N GLN A 38 2.10 0.20 23.57
CA GLN A 38 2.52 0.42 24.97
C GLN A 38 1.45 -0.03 25.97
N ARG A 39 0.18 -0.01 25.57
CA ARG A 39 -0.96 -0.48 26.37
C ARG A 39 -1.23 -1.98 26.24
N GLY A 40 -0.36 -2.72 25.56
CA GLY A 40 -0.48 -4.17 25.38
C GLY A 40 -1.50 -4.59 24.32
N VAL A 41 -2.03 -3.65 23.54
CA VAL A 41 -2.92 -3.96 22.42
C VAL A 41 -2.06 -4.29 21.20
N VAL A 42 -2.24 -5.49 20.65
CA VAL A 42 -1.53 -5.97 19.47
C VAL A 42 -2.22 -5.41 18.22
N PRO A 43 -1.56 -4.55 17.42
CA PRO A 43 -2.11 -4.09 16.16
C PRO A 43 -2.16 -5.24 15.15
N ASP A 44 -3.19 -5.26 14.31
CA ASP A 44 -3.37 -6.22 13.23
C ASP A 44 -2.98 -5.65 11.85
N VAL A 45 -3.08 -6.49 10.81
CA VAL A 45 -2.78 -6.13 9.42
C VAL A 45 -3.57 -4.90 8.97
N VAL A 46 -4.83 -4.78 9.40
CA VAL A 46 -5.70 -3.64 9.05
C VAL A 46 -5.17 -2.35 9.68
N THR A 47 -4.74 -2.42 10.94
CA THR A 47 -4.16 -1.28 11.65
C THR A 47 -2.91 -0.77 10.95
N TYR A 48 -1.97 -1.67 10.63
CA TYR A 48 -0.72 -1.32 9.96
C TYR A 48 -0.96 -0.77 8.55
N SER A 49 -1.78 -1.46 7.76
CA SER A 49 -2.12 -1.03 6.38
C SER A 49 -2.75 0.37 6.36
N ALA A 50 -3.60 0.71 7.34
CA ALA A 50 -4.20 2.05 7.44
C ALA A 50 -3.17 3.15 7.72
N VAL A 51 -2.22 2.93 8.64
CA VAL A 51 -1.13 3.90 8.90
C VAL A 51 -0.27 4.07 7.66
N MET A 52 0.09 2.96 7.00
CA MET A 52 0.90 2.97 5.80
C MET A 52 0.24 3.74 4.67
N ASP A 53 -1.07 3.53 4.44
CA ASP A 53 -1.82 4.27 3.42
C ASP A 53 -1.84 5.77 3.73
N GLY A 54 -2.03 6.15 5.00
CA GLY A 54 -1.91 7.54 5.45
C GLY A 54 -0.55 8.18 5.14
N TYR A 55 0.55 7.45 5.38
CA TYR A 55 1.88 7.92 5.00
C TYR A 55 2.03 8.08 3.49
N CYS A 56 1.55 7.12 2.70
CA CYS A 56 1.56 7.18 1.24
C CYS A 56 0.74 8.37 0.71
N LEU A 57 -0.42 8.67 1.30
CA LEU A 57 -1.25 9.83 0.96
C LEU A 57 -0.56 11.17 1.25
N CYS A 58 0.29 11.21 2.28
CA CYS A 58 1.11 12.38 2.61
C CYS A 58 2.41 12.48 1.79
N GLY A 59 2.65 11.58 0.83
CA GLY A 59 3.90 11.48 0.07
C GLY A 59 5.10 11.00 0.91
N GLN A 60 4.88 10.52 2.13
CA GLN A 60 5.91 10.08 3.07
C GLN A 60 6.11 8.56 3.00
N VAL A 61 6.44 8.05 1.80
CA VAL A 61 6.53 6.60 1.54
C VAL A 61 7.58 5.91 2.42
N ASP A 62 8.67 6.59 2.78
CA ASP A 62 9.66 6.06 3.74
C ASP A 62 9.05 5.76 5.12
N GLY A 63 8.06 6.56 5.54
CA GLY A 63 7.30 6.32 6.76
C GLY A 63 6.44 5.08 6.65
N ALA A 64 5.78 4.88 5.49
CA ALA A 64 5.01 3.67 5.20
C ALA A 64 5.92 2.42 5.21
N ARG A 65 7.10 2.50 4.59
CA ARG A 65 8.09 1.41 4.59
C ARG A 65 8.55 1.04 6.00
N LYS A 66 8.84 2.03 6.86
CA LYS A 66 9.18 1.77 8.26
C LYS A 66 8.05 1.07 9.00
N MET A 67 6.80 1.44 8.76
CA MET A 67 5.65 0.78 9.38
C MET A 67 5.47 -0.67 8.90
N PHE A 68 5.76 -0.94 7.63
CA PHE A 68 5.83 -2.30 7.08
C PHE A 68 6.91 -3.14 7.79
N ASP A 69 8.12 -2.60 7.96
CA ASP A 69 9.20 -3.31 8.65
C ASP A 69 8.87 -3.56 10.14
N VAL A 70 8.19 -2.60 10.80
CA VAL A 70 7.69 -2.77 12.17
C VAL A 70 6.63 -3.88 12.24
N MET A 71 5.71 -3.95 11.27
CA MET A 71 4.71 -5.01 11.17
C MET A 71 5.38 -6.39 11.08
N VAL A 72 6.34 -6.55 10.17
CA VAL A 72 7.09 -7.81 9.97
C VAL A 72 7.89 -8.20 11.21
N SER A 73 8.65 -7.27 11.80
CA SER A 73 9.46 -7.54 13.00
C SER A 73 8.64 -7.93 14.23
N ARG A 74 7.35 -7.64 14.23
CA ARG A 74 6.40 -8.02 15.29
C ARG A 74 5.64 -9.31 14.99
N GLY A 75 5.99 -10.00 13.92
CA GLY A 75 5.34 -11.25 13.50
C GLY A 75 3.95 -11.04 12.90
N CYS A 76 3.57 -9.80 12.56
CA CYS A 76 2.35 -9.56 11.80
C CYS A 76 2.68 -9.74 10.31
N ALA A 77 2.12 -10.76 9.67
CA ALA A 77 2.45 -11.10 8.29
C ALA A 77 1.77 -10.15 7.31
N PRO A 78 2.52 -9.47 6.41
CA PRO A 78 1.93 -8.66 5.34
C PRO A 78 1.11 -9.52 4.37
N ASP A 79 -0.01 -8.98 3.91
CA ASP A 79 -0.84 -9.59 2.86
C ASP A 79 -0.77 -8.79 1.54
N VAL A 80 -1.54 -9.24 0.54
CA VAL A 80 -1.61 -8.59 -0.78
C VAL A 80 -1.99 -7.11 -0.67
N VAL A 81 -2.91 -6.77 0.24
CA VAL A 81 -3.37 -5.39 0.45
C VAL A 81 -2.23 -4.55 1.02
N THR A 82 -1.51 -5.05 2.02
CA THR A 82 -0.37 -4.36 2.62
C THR A 82 0.72 -4.03 1.59
N TYR A 83 1.02 -4.96 0.68
CA TYR A 83 1.97 -4.69 -0.40
C TYR A 83 1.42 -3.69 -1.43
N ASN A 84 0.15 -3.82 -1.82
CA ASN A 84 -0.50 -2.89 -2.75
C ASN A 84 -0.46 -1.44 -2.25
N VAL A 85 -0.55 -1.21 -0.93
CA VAL A 85 -0.37 0.12 -0.31
C VAL A 85 1.01 0.70 -0.60
N LEU A 86 2.09 -0.07 -0.43
CA LEU A 86 3.45 0.41 -0.70
C LEU A 86 3.69 0.59 -2.20
N ILE A 87 3.26 -0.37 -3.02
CA ILE A 87 3.40 -0.32 -4.49
C ILE A 87 2.74 0.96 -5.01
N ASN A 88 1.51 1.24 -4.59
CA ASN A 88 0.81 2.49 -4.93
C ASN A 88 1.57 3.74 -4.44
N GLY A 89 2.08 3.71 -3.21
CA GLY A 89 2.90 4.78 -2.66
C GLY A 89 4.13 5.09 -3.51
N TYR A 90 4.91 4.07 -3.87
CA TYR A 90 6.10 4.19 -4.70
C TYR A 90 5.77 4.67 -6.13
N CYS A 91 4.69 4.16 -6.74
CA CYS A 91 4.21 4.66 -8.03
C CYS A 91 3.87 6.15 -7.98
N LYS A 92 3.18 6.62 -6.92
CA LYS A 92 2.81 8.05 -6.76
C LYS A 92 4.00 8.99 -6.64
N ILE A 93 5.10 8.53 -6.05
CA ILE A 93 6.36 9.29 -5.99
C ILE A 93 7.27 9.05 -7.20
N LYS A 94 6.75 8.41 -8.27
CA LYS A 94 7.45 8.08 -9.52
C LYS A 94 8.66 7.15 -9.34
N ASN A 95 8.74 6.42 -8.23
CA ASN A 95 9.77 5.42 -8.00
C ASN A 95 9.24 4.02 -8.36
N VAL A 96 9.00 3.80 -9.65
CA VAL A 96 8.40 2.56 -10.16
C VAL A 96 9.34 1.35 -10.03
N ASP A 97 10.65 1.58 -10.02
CA ASP A 97 11.63 0.52 -9.82
C ASP A 97 11.42 -0.18 -8.47
N GLU A 98 11.21 0.60 -7.40
CA GLU A 98 10.95 0.02 -6.08
C GLU A 98 9.57 -0.63 -5.98
N ALA A 99 8.57 -0.08 -6.69
CA ALA A 99 7.25 -0.72 -6.79
C ALA A 99 7.34 -2.11 -7.47
N MET A 100 8.15 -2.24 -8.53
CA MET A 100 8.40 -3.53 -9.19
C MET A 100 9.19 -4.51 -8.29
N ASN A 101 10.15 -4.01 -7.51
CA ASN A 101 10.88 -4.83 -6.54
C ASN A 101 9.94 -5.43 -5.49
N LEU A 102 8.98 -4.65 -4.99
CA LEU A 102 7.96 -5.14 -4.06
C LEU A 102 7.07 -6.21 -4.68
N CYS A 103 6.66 -6.06 -5.94
CA CYS A 103 5.88 -7.08 -6.65
C CYS A 103 6.65 -8.41 -6.78
N LYS A 104 7.95 -8.34 -7.07
CA LYS A 104 8.83 -9.51 -7.08
C LYS A 104 8.96 -10.13 -5.68
N GLU A 105 9.09 -9.30 -4.64
CA GLU A 105 9.14 -9.77 -3.25
C GLU A 105 7.86 -10.51 -2.85
N MET A 106 6.67 -9.99 -3.23
CA MET A 106 5.39 -10.68 -3.01
C MET A 106 5.39 -12.08 -3.63
N SER A 107 5.80 -12.17 -4.89
CA SER A 107 5.85 -13.42 -5.65
C SER A 107 6.79 -14.43 -4.99
N GLN A 108 7.97 -13.99 -4.52
CA GLN A 108 8.91 -14.83 -3.78
C GLN A 108 8.33 -15.34 -2.46
N LYS A 109 7.48 -14.54 -1.80
CA LYS A 109 6.75 -14.94 -0.58
C LYS A 109 5.47 -15.72 -0.87
N ARG A 110 5.21 -16.11 -2.12
CA ARG A 110 4.01 -16.84 -2.57
C ARG A 110 2.71 -16.07 -2.35
N LEU A 111 2.79 -14.74 -2.27
CA LEU A 111 1.64 -13.85 -2.35
C LEU A 111 1.43 -13.52 -3.83
N LEU A 112 0.30 -13.94 -4.39
CA LEU A 112 0.00 -13.72 -5.80
C LEU A 112 -0.40 -12.24 -6.01
N PRO A 113 0.31 -11.51 -6.88
CA PRO A 113 -0.15 -10.19 -7.34
C PRO A 113 -1.56 -10.29 -7.93
N ASP A 114 -2.44 -9.38 -7.55
CA ASP A 114 -3.81 -9.33 -8.03
C ASP A 114 -3.98 -8.30 -9.15
N ILE A 115 -5.20 -8.17 -9.67
CA ILE A 115 -5.55 -7.14 -10.66
C ILE A 115 -5.12 -5.76 -10.16
N ILE A 116 -5.36 -5.43 -8.88
CA ILE A 116 -5.01 -4.14 -8.30
C ILE A 116 -3.48 -3.92 -8.34
N THR A 117 -2.69 -4.94 -8.01
CA THR A 117 -1.22 -4.87 -8.09
C THR A 117 -0.76 -4.51 -9.50
N TYR A 118 -1.23 -5.26 -10.51
CA TYR A 118 -0.82 -5.06 -11.90
C TYR A 118 -1.28 -3.72 -12.45
N THR A 119 -2.54 -3.34 -12.26
CA THR A 119 -3.07 -2.07 -12.77
C THR A 119 -2.34 -0.88 -12.14
N THR A 120 -1.98 -0.97 -10.86
CA THR A 120 -1.19 0.07 -10.16
C THR A 120 0.20 0.22 -10.76
N LEU A 121 0.88 -0.89 -11.07
CA LEU A 121 2.22 -0.88 -11.69
C LEU A 121 2.18 -0.41 -13.14
N ILE A 122 1.16 -0.80 -13.90
CA ILE A 122 0.92 -0.34 -15.28
C ILE A 122 0.73 1.18 -15.28
N GLY A 123 -0.14 1.70 -14.42
CA GLY A 123 -0.36 3.14 -14.27
C GLY A 123 0.91 3.89 -13.87
N GLY A 124 1.66 3.39 -12.89
CA GLY A 124 2.95 3.97 -12.50
C GLY A 124 3.98 3.98 -13.64
N SER A 125 4.08 2.88 -14.39
CA SER A 125 5.00 2.75 -15.53
C SER A 125 4.66 3.73 -16.66
N CYS A 126 3.36 3.89 -16.95
CA CYS A 126 2.88 4.89 -17.90
C CYS A 126 3.22 6.34 -17.47
N GLN A 127 3.03 6.66 -16.18
CA GLN A 127 3.34 7.99 -15.63
C GLN A 127 4.85 8.31 -15.60
N THR A 128 5.70 7.29 -15.57
CA THR A 128 7.17 7.42 -15.62
C THR A 128 7.75 7.32 -17.04
N ARG A 129 6.88 7.36 -18.07
CA ARG A 129 7.25 7.25 -19.50
C ARG A 129 7.98 5.95 -19.84
N ARG A 130 7.58 4.85 -19.19
CA ARG A 130 8.09 3.49 -19.45
C ARG A 130 6.98 2.60 -20.02
N PRO A 131 6.47 2.89 -21.23
CA PRO A 131 5.34 2.14 -21.80
C PRO A 131 5.67 0.68 -22.13
N ARG A 132 6.95 0.35 -22.37
CA ARG A 132 7.38 -1.04 -22.58
C ARG A 132 7.17 -1.88 -21.32
N ASP A 133 7.54 -1.34 -20.15
CA ASP A 133 7.34 -2.02 -18.87
C ASP A 133 5.85 -2.21 -18.58
N ALA A 134 5.00 -1.21 -18.91
CA ALA A 134 3.56 -1.32 -18.79
C ALA A 134 2.96 -2.45 -19.66
N LEU A 135 3.45 -2.62 -20.89
CA LEU A 135 3.02 -3.71 -21.77
C LEU A 135 3.49 -5.09 -21.28
N LEU A 136 4.72 -5.17 -20.76
CA LEU A 136 5.24 -6.40 -20.16
C LEU A 136 4.44 -6.80 -18.92
N LEU A 137 4.05 -5.84 -18.08
CA LEU A 137 3.20 -6.09 -16.92
C LEU A 137 1.80 -6.57 -17.32
N LEU A 138 1.24 -6.10 -18.44
CA LEU A 138 -0.03 -6.60 -18.97
C LEU A 138 0.09 -8.06 -19.43
N ASP A 139 1.18 -8.40 -20.13
CA ASP A 139 1.45 -9.78 -20.55
C ASP A 139 1.62 -10.69 -19.33
N GLU A 140 2.41 -10.25 -18.34
CA GLU A 140 2.61 -10.97 -17.08
C GLU A 140 1.28 -11.20 -16.34
N MET A 141 0.43 -10.17 -16.24
CA MET A 141 -0.90 -10.23 -15.66
C MET A 141 -1.75 -11.35 -16.29
N LEU A 142 -1.74 -11.44 -17.62
CA LEU A 142 -2.46 -12.48 -18.37
C LEU A 142 -1.86 -13.87 -18.14
N THR A 143 -0.53 -14.00 -18.11
CA THR A 143 0.13 -15.29 -17.84
C THR A 143 -0.17 -15.83 -16.45
N HIS A 144 -0.37 -14.95 -15.47
CA HIS A 144 -0.79 -15.32 -14.12
C HIS A 144 -2.31 -15.49 -13.96
N GLY A 145 -3.07 -15.47 -15.07
CA GLY A 145 -4.50 -15.72 -15.09
C GLY A 145 -5.34 -14.58 -14.51
N GLN A 146 -4.76 -13.39 -14.30
CA GLN A 146 -5.50 -12.20 -13.91
C GLN A 146 -6.14 -11.58 -15.15
N ILE A 147 -7.45 -11.33 -15.10
CA ILE A 147 -8.19 -10.78 -16.24
C ILE A 147 -8.13 -9.24 -16.16
N PRO A 148 -7.51 -8.55 -17.14
CA PRO A 148 -7.50 -7.09 -17.16
C PRO A 148 -8.92 -6.56 -17.29
N ASP A 149 -9.27 -5.61 -16.42
CA ASP A 149 -10.55 -4.93 -16.46
C ASP A 149 -10.51 -3.70 -17.37
N LEU A 150 -11.68 -3.06 -17.55
CA LEU A 150 -11.80 -1.84 -18.35
C LEU A 150 -10.87 -0.74 -17.83
N PHE A 151 -10.69 -0.65 -16.51
CA PHE A 151 -9.84 0.34 -15.87
C PHE A 151 -8.37 0.12 -16.26
N THR A 152 -7.90 -1.12 -16.29
CA THR A 152 -6.54 -1.50 -16.71
C THR A 152 -6.26 -1.08 -18.15
N TYR A 153 -7.15 -1.41 -19.09
CA TYR A 153 -7.00 -1.00 -20.48
C TYR A 153 -7.06 0.52 -20.64
N SER A 154 -7.97 1.20 -19.93
CA SER A 154 -8.07 2.66 -19.99
C SER A 154 -6.78 3.34 -19.50
N THR A 155 -6.19 2.83 -18.43
CA THR A 155 -4.94 3.33 -17.85
C THR A 155 -3.78 3.16 -18.83
N LEU A 156 -3.70 2.00 -19.51
CA LEU A 156 -2.68 1.72 -20.50
C LEU A 156 -2.84 2.61 -21.76
N LEU A 157 -4.05 2.74 -22.29
CA LEU A 157 -4.33 3.57 -23.46
C LEU A 157 -4.04 5.05 -23.19
N ASP A 158 -4.49 5.58 -22.05
CA ASP A 158 -4.18 6.95 -21.63
C ASP A 158 -2.66 7.17 -21.52
N GLY A 159 -1.97 6.21 -20.91
CA GLY A 159 -0.51 6.23 -20.78
C GLY A 159 0.26 6.13 -22.10
N LEU A 160 -0.27 5.44 -23.11
CA LEU A 160 0.36 5.32 -24.43
C LEU A 160 0.10 6.56 -25.30
N CYS A 161 -1.10 7.14 -25.22
CA CYS A 161 -1.48 8.32 -26.00
C CYS A 161 -0.86 9.61 -25.47
N ASN A 162 -0.73 9.78 -24.15
CA ASN A 162 -0.21 11.00 -23.53
C ASN A 162 1.34 11.08 -23.51
N ASN A 163 2.03 10.07 -24.05
CA ASN A 163 3.49 10.00 -24.10
C ASN A 163 4.07 10.15 -25.54
N GLN A 164 3.28 10.67 -26.49
CA GLN A 164 3.74 11.14 -27.81
C GLN A 164 4.24 12.58 -27.78
#